data_AF-A0A7S1CGQ4-F1
#
_entry.id   AF-A0A7S1CGQ4-F1
#
_cell.length_a   1.000
_cell.length_b   1.000
_cell.length_c   1.000
_cell.angle_alpha   90.00
_cell.angle_beta   90.00
_cell.angle_gamma   90.00
#
_symmetry.space_group_name_H-M   'P 1'
#
loop_
_entity.id
_entity.type
_entity.pdbx_description
1 polymer ?
#
loop_
_entity_poly.entity_id
_entity_poly.type
_entity_poly.pdbx_seq_one_letter_code
_entity_poly.pdbx_strand_id
1 'polypeptide(L)'
;EEWQLQLVSYLAARLGPVSLAVNALLFEAFFFLTCVMYGFTSATTTRIGMHVGAGRVAQAKRVVRIALVFCGGTGVTVTVALWLLRDYIGRVFSDDERVISMTATVIIPVAAGYGLLCFFYVSMSMLSGQARNGVVAVSFFVGAWLVAVPLALVFGLAMHKDLLWLWIALVCGYAVVTLIAGIAALNSDWEACVAAAAARSAAKHKAVDAPDALRAAKADAAKGARNGTGVLRGGTAAASEDGERTA
;
A
#
# COMPACT_ATOMS: atom_id res chain seq x y z
N GLU A 1 1.23 -10.77 0.27
CA GLU A 1 0.04 -10.95 -0.55
C GLU A 1 0.35 -11.85 -1.74
N GLU A 2 1.20 -11.42 -2.68
CA GLU A 2 1.55 -12.23 -3.87
C GLU A 2 1.99 -13.67 -3.58
N TRP A 3 2.93 -13.85 -2.65
CA TRP A 3 3.40 -15.19 -2.25
C TRP A 3 2.29 -16.08 -1.69
N GLN A 4 1.28 -15.50 -1.04
CA GLN A 4 0.13 -16.24 -0.53
C GLN A 4 -0.77 -16.71 -1.69
N LEU A 5 -1.03 -15.84 -2.68
CA LEU A 5 -1.84 -16.18 -3.86
C LEU A 5 -1.15 -17.24 -4.73
N GLN A 6 0.18 -17.16 -4.86
CA GLN A 6 0.99 -18.19 -5.51
C GLN A 6 0.92 -19.52 -4.77
N LEU A 7 0.98 -19.50 -3.43
CA LEU A 7 0.81 -20.71 -2.63
C LEU A 7 -0.57 -21.34 -2.83
N VAL A 8 -1.65 -20.55 -2.84
CA VAL A 8 -3.00 -21.07 -3.11
C VAL A 8 -3.09 -21.65 -4.53
N SER A 9 -2.47 -21.01 -5.52
CA SER A 9 -2.41 -21.54 -6.88
C SER A 9 -1.64 -22.85 -6.96
N TYR A 10 -0.54 -22.98 -6.21
CA TYR A 10 0.19 -24.24 -6.05
C TYR A 10 -0.68 -25.32 -5.39
N LEU A 11 -1.45 -24.99 -4.35
CA LEU A 11 -2.37 -25.92 -3.72
C LEU A 11 -3.49 -26.35 -4.67
N ALA A 12 -4.04 -25.43 -5.47
CA ALA A 12 -5.01 -25.75 -6.51
C ALA A 12 -4.42 -26.68 -7.58
N ALA A 13 -3.15 -26.49 -7.97
CA ALA A 13 -2.44 -27.40 -8.87
C ALA A 13 -2.34 -28.82 -8.32
N ARG A 14 -2.16 -28.98 -7.00
CA ARG A 14 -2.12 -30.30 -6.34
C ARG A 14 -3.49 -31.00 -6.30
N LEU A 15 -4.58 -30.27 -6.39
CA LEU A 15 -5.94 -30.84 -6.46
C LEU A 15 -6.24 -31.44 -7.83
N GLY A 16 -5.56 -30.96 -8.88
CA GLY A 16 -5.66 -31.50 -10.22
C GLY A 16 -5.74 -30.42 -11.31
N PRO A 17 -5.68 -30.83 -12.58
CA PRO A 17 -5.63 -29.89 -13.71
C PRO A 17 -6.91 -29.05 -13.85
N VAL A 18 -8.08 -29.63 -13.58
CA VAL A 18 -9.36 -28.91 -13.63
C VAL A 18 -9.40 -27.82 -12.55
N SER A 19 -8.96 -28.13 -11.33
CA SER A 19 -8.92 -27.18 -10.21
C SER A 19 -7.95 -26.03 -10.47
N LEU A 20 -6.80 -26.33 -11.06
CA LEU A 20 -5.85 -25.31 -11.48
C LEU A 20 -6.44 -24.36 -12.54
N ALA A 21 -7.11 -24.92 -13.56
CA ALA A 21 -7.74 -24.13 -14.61
C ALA A 21 -8.83 -23.20 -14.06
N VAL A 22 -9.73 -23.72 -13.21
CA VAL A 22 -10.76 -22.90 -12.54
C VAL A 22 -10.13 -21.84 -11.64
N ASN A 23 -9.09 -22.18 -10.87
CA ASN A 23 -8.40 -21.21 -10.03
C ASN A 23 -7.78 -20.06 -10.83
N ALA A 24 -7.12 -20.37 -11.95
CA ALA A 24 -6.53 -19.35 -12.83
C ALA A 24 -7.61 -18.44 -13.44
N LEU A 25 -8.69 -19.04 -13.94
CA LEU A 25 -9.87 -18.32 -14.45
C LEU A 25 -10.44 -17.36 -13.42
N LEU A 26 -10.67 -17.85 -12.20
CA LEU A 26 -11.26 -17.04 -11.12
C LEU A 26 -10.34 -15.90 -10.70
N PHE A 27 -9.01 -16.11 -10.66
CA PHE A 27 -8.07 -15.01 -10.40
C PHE A 27 -8.09 -13.97 -11.52
N GLU A 28 -8.12 -14.38 -12.79
CA GLU A 28 -8.20 -13.45 -13.92
C GLU A 28 -9.47 -12.60 -13.84
N ALA A 29 -10.63 -13.24 -13.64
CA ALA A 29 -11.91 -12.57 -13.46
C ALA A 29 -11.87 -11.61 -12.25
N PHE A 30 -11.32 -12.06 -11.12
CA PHE A 30 -11.18 -11.27 -9.91
C PHE A 30 -10.31 -10.03 -10.13
N PHE A 31 -9.13 -10.16 -10.72
CA PHE A 31 -8.24 -9.02 -10.96
C PHE A 31 -8.87 -8.03 -11.94
N PHE A 32 -9.47 -8.53 -13.03
CA PHE A 32 -10.16 -7.71 -14.02
C PHE A 32 -11.28 -6.86 -13.40
N LEU A 33 -12.19 -7.50 -12.65
CA LEU A 33 -13.31 -6.81 -12.00
C LEU A 33 -12.85 -5.79 -10.95
N THR A 34 -11.67 -6.02 -10.37
CA THR A 34 -11.11 -5.19 -9.31
C THR A 34 -10.28 -4.02 -9.83
N CYS A 35 -9.92 -3.98 -11.13
CA CYS A 35 -9.13 -2.89 -11.71
C CYS A 35 -9.74 -1.50 -11.45
N VAL A 36 -11.06 -1.36 -11.62
CA VAL A 36 -11.76 -0.09 -11.39
C VAL A 36 -11.70 0.33 -9.92
N MET A 37 -11.85 -0.63 -9.01
CA MET A 37 -11.72 -0.41 -7.57
C MET A 37 -10.31 0.03 -7.20
N TYR A 38 -9.31 -0.64 -7.76
CA TYR A 38 -7.91 -0.34 -7.51
C TYR A 38 -7.54 1.06 -7.98
N GLY A 39 -7.96 1.47 -9.18
CA GLY A 39 -7.71 2.81 -9.70
C GLY A 39 -8.35 3.90 -8.81
N PHE A 40 -9.60 3.69 -8.41
CA PHE A 40 -10.31 4.64 -7.54
C PHE A 40 -9.68 4.74 -6.14
N THR A 41 -9.29 3.62 -5.55
CA THR A 41 -8.70 3.57 -4.20
C THR A 41 -7.29 4.15 -4.19
N SER A 42 -6.52 3.97 -5.27
CA SER A 42 -5.24 4.67 -5.46
C SER A 42 -5.43 6.20 -5.44
N ALA A 43 -6.38 6.73 -6.21
CA ALA A 43 -6.70 8.16 -6.20
C ALA A 43 -7.20 8.65 -4.83
N THR A 44 -7.98 7.83 -4.12
CA THR A 44 -8.46 8.08 -2.75
C THR A 44 -7.28 8.23 -1.78
N THR A 45 -6.31 7.33 -1.85
CA THR A 45 -5.09 7.34 -1.01
C THR A 45 -4.34 8.65 -1.17
N THR A 46 -4.11 9.07 -2.42
CA THR A 46 -3.43 10.33 -2.73
C THR A 46 -4.20 11.54 -2.19
N ARG A 47 -5.52 11.59 -2.37
CA ARG A 47 -6.35 12.70 -1.87
C ARG A 47 -6.40 12.77 -0.35
N ILE A 48 -6.48 11.62 0.34
CA ILE A 48 -6.39 11.56 1.80
C ILE A 48 -5.03 12.10 2.26
N GLY A 49 -3.93 11.62 1.66
CA GLY A 49 -2.59 12.10 1.98
C GLY A 49 -2.41 13.60 1.76
N MET A 50 -2.93 14.14 0.65
CA MET A 50 -2.91 15.57 0.36
C MET A 50 -3.68 16.39 1.40
N HIS A 51 -4.89 15.95 1.78
CA HIS A 51 -5.70 16.66 2.77
C HIS A 51 -5.11 16.57 4.17
N VAL A 52 -4.61 15.40 4.58
CA VAL A 52 -3.92 15.22 5.88
C VAL A 52 -2.65 16.08 5.93
N GLY A 53 -1.84 16.08 4.87
CA GLY A 53 -0.64 16.92 4.78
C GLY A 53 -0.92 18.42 4.83
N ALA A 54 -2.13 18.84 4.45
CA ALA A 54 -2.57 20.23 4.52
C ALA A 54 -3.41 20.57 5.76
N GLY A 55 -3.51 19.67 6.76
CA GLY A 55 -4.32 19.87 7.96
C GLY A 55 -5.84 19.89 7.72
N ARG A 56 -6.29 19.49 6.53
CA ARG A 56 -7.68 19.55 6.06
C ARG A 56 -8.45 18.26 6.39
N VAL A 57 -8.61 17.96 7.68
CA VAL A 57 -9.22 16.69 8.17
C VAL A 57 -10.65 16.50 7.68
N ALA A 58 -11.46 17.55 7.65
CA ALA A 58 -12.85 17.45 7.20
C ALA A 58 -12.96 17.00 5.73
N GLN A 59 -12.05 17.50 4.89
CA GLN A 59 -11.98 17.12 3.48
C GLN A 59 -11.46 15.69 3.31
N ALA A 60 -10.47 15.27 4.12
CA ALA A 60 -10.00 13.89 4.13
C ALA A 60 -11.13 12.90 4.49
N LYS A 61 -11.93 13.20 5.54
CA LYS A 61 -13.11 12.41 5.91
C LYS A 61 -14.17 12.37 4.81
N ARG A 62 -14.37 13.47 4.07
CA ARG A 62 -15.28 13.51 2.91
C ARG A 62 -14.80 12.58 1.79
N VAL A 63 -13.51 12.56 1.51
CA VAL A 63 -12.92 11.64 0.51
C VAL A 63 -13.17 10.18 0.91
N VAL A 64 -12.97 9.83 2.18
CA VAL A 64 -13.27 8.48 2.69
C VAL A 64 -14.75 8.11 2.50
N ARG A 65 -15.68 9.02 2.81
CA ARG A 65 -17.13 8.76 2.61
C ARG A 65 -17.47 8.52 1.14
N ILE A 66 -16.92 9.32 0.23
CA ILE A 66 -17.13 9.14 -1.21
C ILE A 66 -16.57 7.77 -1.64
N ALA A 67 -15.40 7.38 -1.11
CA ALA A 67 -14.81 6.08 -1.39
C ALA A 67 -15.65 4.91 -0.87
N LEU A 68 -16.24 5.03 0.32
CA LEU A 68 -17.17 4.02 0.85
C LEU A 68 -18.40 3.86 -0.05
N VAL A 69 -19.00 4.94 -0.51
CA VAL A 69 -20.18 4.87 -1.39
C VAL A 69 -19.81 4.27 -2.74
N PHE A 70 -18.69 4.70 -3.35
CA PHE A 70 -18.23 4.18 -4.62
C PHE A 70 -17.89 2.69 -4.52
N CYS A 71 -17.03 2.31 -3.57
CA CYS A 71 -16.61 0.92 -3.37
C CYS A 71 -17.76 0.01 -2.94
N GLY A 72 -18.70 0.53 -2.15
CA GLY A 72 -19.88 -0.21 -1.73
C GLY A 72 -20.79 -0.50 -2.92
N GLY A 73 -21.08 0.54 -3.73
CA GLY A 73 -21.92 0.40 -4.91
C GLY A 73 -21.33 -0.57 -5.95
N THR A 74 -20.04 -0.44 -6.26
CA THR A 74 -19.35 -1.36 -7.18
C THR A 74 -19.23 -2.77 -6.59
N GLY A 75 -18.94 -2.91 -5.29
CA GLY A 75 -18.86 -4.22 -4.63
C GLY A 75 -20.19 -4.97 -4.72
N VAL A 76 -21.31 -4.31 -4.40
CA VAL A 76 -22.66 -4.87 -4.56
C VAL A 76 -22.94 -5.22 -6.02
N THR A 77 -22.62 -4.31 -6.95
CA THR A 77 -22.84 -4.53 -8.38
C THR A 77 -22.09 -5.76 -8.89
N VAL A 78 -20.82 -5.89 -8.52
CA VAL A 78 -19.97 -7.03 -8.91
C VAL A 78 -20.44 -8.33 -8.24
N THR A 79 -20.78 -8.31 -6.95
CA THR A 79 -21.34 -9.48 -6.26
C THR A 79 -22.61 -9.98 -6.94
N VAL A 80 -23.55 -9.08 -7.28
CA VAL A 80 -24.79 -9.43 -7.96
C VAL A 80 -24.50 -9.96 -9.36
N ALA A 81 -23.62 -9.30 -10.13
CA ALA A 81 -23.26 -9.74 -11.47
C ALA A 81 -22.62 -11.14 -11.47
N LEU A 82 -21.67 -11.38 -10.56
CA LEU A 82 -21.03 -12.69 -10.41
C LEU A 82 -22.03 -13.79 -10.01
N TRP A 83 -23.00 -13.46 -9.16
CA TRP A 83 -24.01 -14.42 -8.74
C TRP A 83 -25.00 -14.76 -9.85
N LEU A 84 -25.45 -13.77 -10.63
CA LEU A 84 -26.38 -13.96 -11.75
C LEU A 84 -25.71 -14.63 -12.96
N LEU A 85 -24.43 -14.32 -13.20
CA LEU A 85 -23.69 -14.82 -14.36
C LEU A 85 -22.85 -16.07 -14.05
N ARG A 86 -22.98 -16.65 -12.84
CA ARG A 86 -22.14 -17.77 -12.38
C ARG A 86 -22.08 -18.95 -13.36
N ASP A 87 -23.20 -19.26 -14.01
CA ASP A 87 -23.34 -20.41 -14.92
C ASP A 87 -22.80 -20.09 -16.33
N TYR A 88 -22.60 -18.81 -16.64
CA TYR A 88 -22.09 -18.33 -17.92
C TYR A 88 -20.60 -18.02 -17.89
N ILE A 89 -20.08 -17.56 -16.75
CA ILE A 89 -18.67 -17.15 -16.61
C ILE A 89 -17.74 -18.31 -16.98
N GLY A 90 -18.01 -19.53 -16.49
CA GLY A 90 -17.19 -20.70 -16.85
C GLY A 90 -17.11 -20.94 -18.36
N ARG A 91 -18.20 -20.68 -19.10
CA ARG A 91 -18.28 -20.89 -20.55
C ARG A 91 -17.49 -19.87 -21.38
N VAL A 92 -17.17 -18.71 -20.81
CA VAL A 92 -16.35 -17.69 -21.49
C VAL A 92 -14.90 -18.14 -21.62
N PHE A 93 -14.43 -18.99 -20.68
CA PHE A 93 -13.03 -19.37 -20.59
C PHE A 93 -12.75 -20.83 -20.97
N SER A 94 -13.77 -21.70 -20.98
CA SER A 94 -13.58 -23.12 -21.30
C SER A 94 -14.84 -23.78 -21.85
N ASP A 95 -14.64 -24.74 -22.75
CA ASP A 95 -15.67 -25.63 -23.27
C ASP A 95 -15.81 -26.94 -22.45
N ASP A 96 -14.95 -27.16 -21.43
CA ASP A 96 -15.03 -28.35 -20.57
C ASP A 96 -16.12 -28.18 -19.50
N GLU A 97 -17.17 -29.00 -19.57
CA GLU A 97 -18.28 -29.02 -18.62
C GLU A 97 -17.84 -29.21 -17.16
N ARG A 98 -16.71 -29.88 -16.91
CA ARG A 98 -16.16 -30.03 -15.54
C ARG A 98 -15.62 -28.70 -15.02
N VAL A 99 -15.00 -27.90 -15.87
CA VAL A 99 -14.50 -26.55 -15.53
C VAL A 99 -15.69 -25.63 -15.31
N ILE A 100 -16.70 -25.69 -16.19
CA ILE A 100 -17.90 -24.84 -16.12
C ILE A 100 -18.67 -25.10 -14.81
N SER A 101 -19.00 -26.35 -14.53
CA SER A 101 -19.76 -26.74 -13.32
C SER A 101 -19.02 -26.42 -12.01
N MET A 102 -17.71 -26.65 -11.97
CA MET A 102 -16.91 -26.30 -10.80
C MET A 102 -16.77 -24.79 -10.63
N THR A 103 -16.60 -24.03 -11.72
CA THR A 103 -16.58 -22.55 -11.68
C THR A 103 -17.87 -22.01 -11.08
N ALA A 104 -19.03 -22.51 -11.53
CA ALA A 104 -20.34 -22.06 -11.04
C ALA A 104 -20.52 -22.28 -9.52
N THR A 105 -19.84 -23.28 -8.94
CA THR A 105 -19.87 -23.57 -7.51
C THR A 105 -18.87 -22.69 -6.74
N VAL A 106 -17.62 -22.59 -7.23
CA VAL A 106 -16.53 -21.90 -6.54
C VAL A 106 -16.66 -20.38 -6.62
N ILE A 107 -17.38 -19.84 -7.59
CA ILE A 107 -17.60 -18.39 -7.71
C ILE A 107 -18.51 -17.82 -6.61
N ILE A 108 -19.29 -18.66 -5.91
CA ILE A 108 -20.19 -18.24 -4.82
C ILE A 108 -19.42 -17.59 -3.67
N PRO A 109 -18.38 -18.23 -3.07
CA PRO A 109 -17.58 -17.57 -2.04
C PRO A 109 -16.81 -16.36 -2.59
N VAL A 110 -16.43 -16.33 -3.87
CA VAL A 110 -15.81 -15.15 -4.50
C VAL A 110 -16.76 -13.97 -4.50
N ALA A 111 -18.00 -14.18 -4.96
CA ALA A 111 -19.05 -13.15 -4.99
C ALA A 111 -19.38 -12.65 -3.57
N ALA A 112 -19.46 -13.55 -2.58
CA ALA A 112 -19.61 -13.18 -1.18
C ALA A 112 -18.42 -12.36 -0.66
N GLY A 113 -17.20 -12.73 -1.06
CA GLY A 113 -15.97 -12.00 -0.75
C GLY A 113 -16.00 -10.56 -1.24
N TYR A 114 -16.52 -10.29 -2.45
CA TYR A 114 -16.59 -8.93 -3.01
C TYR A 114 -17.33 -7.92 -2.13
N GLY A 115 -18.37 -8.35 -1.40
CA GLY A 115 -19.04 -7.49 -0.42
C GLY A 115 -18.10 -7.01 0.68
N LEU A 116 -17.17 -7.86 1.09
CA LEU A 116 -16.15 -7.57 2.10
C LEU A 116 -14.96 -6.78 1.54
N LEU A 117 -14.59 -7.03 0.28
CA LEU A 117 -13.48 -6.35 -0.38
C LEU A 117 -13.70 -4.84 -0.51
N CYS A 118 -14.94 -4.37 -0.59
CA CYS A 118 -15.24 -2.94 -0.52
C CYS A 118 -14.60 -2.29 0.73
N PHE A 119 -14.86 -2.87 1.90
CA PHE A 119 -14.35 -2.34 3.16
C PHE A 119 -12.84 -2.49 3.27
N PHE A 120 -12.31 -3.60 2.76
CA PHE A 120 -10.87 -3.82 2.65
C PHE A 120 -10.20 -2.66 1.90
N TYR A 121 -10.60 -2.41 0.65
CA TYR A 121 -9.96 -1.42 -0.21
C TYR A 121 -10.00 -0.01 0.37
N VAL A 122 -11.13 0.41 0.93
CA VAL A 122 -11.26 1.74 1.52
C VAL A 122 -10.41 1.87 2.80
N SER A 123 -10.41 0.84 3.66
CA SER A 123 -9.60 0.85 4.89
C SER A 123 -8.11 0.91 4.57
N MET A 124 -7.67 0.14 3.57
CA MET A 124 -6.29 0.12 3.09
C MET A 124 -5.89 1.47 2.51
N SER A 125 -6.72 2.03 1.63
CA SER A 125 -6.51 3.36 1.06
C SER A 125 -6.42 4.45 2.14
N MET A 126 -7.28 4.37 3.15
CA MET A 126 -7.30 5.32 4.24
C MET A 126 -6.05 5.23 5.12
N LEU A 127 -5.66 4.02 5.55
CA LEU A 127 -4.46 3.80 6.36
C LEU A 127 -3.20 4.20 5.58
N SER A 128 -3.10 3.83 4.30
CA SER A 128 -1.98 4.24 3.45
C SER A 128 -1.96 5.74 3.18
N GLY A 129 -3.12 6.39 3.02
CA GLY A 129 -3.23 7.83 2.86
C GLY A 129 -2.79 8.59 4.13
N GLN A 130 -3.02 8.01 5.30
CA GLN A 130 -2.48 8.49 6.59
C GLN A 130 -1.01 8.12 6.80
N ALA A 131 -0.43 7.30 5.91
CA ALA A 131 0.89 6.69 6.01
C ALA A 131 1.08 5.76 7.22
N ARG A 132 0.02 5.10 7.65
CA ARG A 132 0.02 4.06 8.69
C ARG A 132 0.22 2.67 8.07
N ASN A 133 1.21 2.54 7.19
CA ASN A 133 1.48 1.29 6.46
C ASN A 133 1.93 0.14 7.38
N GLY A 134 2.38 0.42 8.61
CA GLY A 134 2.67 -0.63 9.59
C GLY A 134 1.43 -1.45 9.96
N VAL A 135 0.28 -0.79 10.14
CA VAL A 135 -0.99 -1.47 10.42
C VAL A 135 -1.41 -2.34 9.25
N VAL A 136 -1.27 -1.81 8.02
CA VAL A 136 -1.52 -2.52 6.77
C VAL A 136 -0.66 -3.80 6.65
N ALA A 137 0.63 -3.70 6.97
CA ALA A 137 1.53 -4.84 6.94
C ALA A 137 1.14 -5.90 8.00
N VAL A 138 0.81 -5.47 9.22
CA VAL A 138 0.37 -6.37 10.30
C VAL A 138 -0.96 -7.05 9.96
N SER A 139 -1.94 -6.31 9.43
CA SER A 139 -3.23 -6.89 9.04
C SER A 139 -3.06 -7.97 7.99
N PHE A 140 -2.21 -7.73 6.98
CA PHE A 140 -1.89 -8.75 5.98
C PHE A 140 -1.14 -9.92 6.58
N PHE A 141 -0.14 -9.70 7.41
CA PHE A 141 0.60 -10.80 8.04
C PHE A 141 -0.34 -11.72 8.83
N VAL A 142 -1.22 -11.15 9.65
CA VAL A 142 -2.18 -11.93 10.44
C VAL A 142 -3.22 -12.62 9.55
N GLY A 143 -3.94 -11.88 8.71
CA GLY A 143 -5.05 -12.46 7.94
C GLY A 143 -4.57 -13.36 6.79
N ALA A 144 -3.53 -12.98 6.07
CA ALA A 144 -3.02 -13.77 4.95
C ALA A 144 -2.26 -15.01 5.43
N TRP A 145 -1.29 -14.84 6.32
CA TRP A 145 -0.35 -15.91 6.67
C TRP A 145 -0.76 -16.71 7.90
N LEU A 146 -1.34 -16.08 8.93
CA LEU A 146 -1.71 -16.81 10.15
C LEU A 146 -3.13 -17.39 10.09
N VAL A 147 -3.96 -16.94 9.15
CA VAL A 147 -5.34 -17.40 9.01
C VAL A 147 -5.56 -18.11 7.68
N ALA A 148 -5.45 -17.41 6.54
CA ALA A 148 -5.79 -18.01 5.25
C ALA A 148 -4.87 -19.17 4.86
N VAL A 149 -3.55 -19.08 5.06
CA VAL A 149 -2.63 -20.17 4.70
C VAL A 149 -2.90 -21.46 5.51
N PRO A 150 -2.96 -21.43 6.85
CA PRO A 150 -3.33 -22.61 7.64
C PRO A 150 -4.69 -23.18 7.26
N LEU A 151 -5.71 -22.33 7.08
CA LEU A 151 -7.04 -22.79 6.65
C LEU A 151 -7.01 -23.43 5.26
N ALA A 152 -6.24 -22.87 4.33
CA ALA A 152 -6.09 -23.43 2.98
C ALA A 152 -5.37 -24.79 3.01
N LEU A 153 -4.38 -24.97 3.89
CA LEU A 153 -3.70 -26.26 4.09
C LEU A 153 -4.63 -27.30 4.71
N VAL A 154 -5.36 -26.93 5.78
CA VAL A 154 -6.26 -27.84 6.49
C VAL A 154 -7.46 -28.23 5.63
N PHE A 155 -8.20 -27.25 5.11
CA PHE A 155 -9.40 -27.54 4.34
C PHE A 155 -9.09 -28.06 2.94
N GLY A 156 -8.05 -27.51 2.32
CA GLY A 156 -7.66 -27.86 0.96
C GLY A 156 -6.95 -29.20 0.81
N LEU A 157 -6.20 -29.66 1.82
CA LEU A 157 -5.46 -30.93 1.71
C LEU A 157 -5.94 -32.02 2.66
N ALA A 158 -6.41 -31.68 3.86
CA ALA A 158 -6.70 -32.68 4.89
C ALA A 158 -8.18 -33.10 4.94
N MET A 159 -9.13 -32.15 4.86
CA MET A 159 -10.55 -32.46 5.05
C MET A 159 -11.30 -32.81 3.76
N HIS A 160 -11.38 -31.87 2.81
CA HIS A 160 -12.35 -31.98 1.72
C HIS A 160 -11.73 -32.10 0.33
N LYS A 161 -10.44 -31.75 0.16
CA LYS A 161 -9.69 -31.83 -1.11
C LYS A 161 -10.45 -31.21 -2.29
N ASP A 162 -11.07 -30.05 -2.05
CA ASP A 162 -11.88 -29.35 -3.05
C ASP A 162 -11.48 -27.88 -3.09
N LEU A 163 -11.44 -27.34 -4.32
CA LEU A 163 -11.08 -25.96 -4.63
C LEU A 163 -12.00 -24.97 -3.91
N LEU A 164 -13.28 -25.31 -3.70
CA LEU A 164 -14.23 -24.47 -2.98
C LEU A 164 -13.68 -24.04 -1.61
N TRP A 165 -13.08 -24.98 -0.87
CA TRP A 165 -12.57 -24.70 0.47
C TRP A 165 -11.29 -23.86 0.48
N LEU A 166 -10.49 -23.90 -0.58
CA LEU A 166 -9.33 -23.00 -0.73
C LEU A 166 -9.82 -21.54 -0.85
N TRP A 167 -10.88 -21.32 -1.63
CA TRP A 167 -11.47 -19.99 -1.79
C TRP A 167 -12.17 -19.52 -0.52
N ILE A 168 -12.85 -20.40 0.21
CA ILE A 168 -13.39 -20.06 1.53
C ILE A 168 -12.26 -19.66 2.50
N ALA A 169 -11.14 -20.39 2.51
CA ALA A 169 -9.99 -20.04 3.34
C ALA A 169 -9.41 -18.66 2.99
N LEU A 170 -9.32 -18.33 1.69
CA LEU A 170 -8.94 -16.99 1.24
C LEU A 170 -9.91 -15.92 1.77
N VAL A 171 -11.22 -16.10 1.57
CA VAL A 171 -12.25 -15.16 2.05
C VAL A 171 -12.14 -14.95 3.56
N CYS A 172 -11.96 -16.01 4.35
CA CYS A 172 -11.76 -15.91 5.79
C CYS A 172 -10.50 -15.11 6.17
N GLY A 173 -9.38 -15.33 5.49
CA GLY A 173 -8.17 -14.56 5.75
C GLY A 173 -8.34 -13.08 5.42
N TYR A 174 -8.87 -12.76 4.24
CA TYR A 174 -9.15 -11.37 3.85
C TYR A 174 -10.21 -10.73 4.74
N ALA A 175 -11.13 -11.50 5.32
CA ALA A 175 -12.04 -10.99 6.35
C ALA A 175 -11.31 -10.52 7.60
N VAL A 176 -10.33 -11.28 8.07
CA VAL A 176 -9.47 -10.88 9.19
C VAL A 176 -8.63 -9.66 8.84
N VAL A 177 -8.04 -9.62 7.63
CA VAL A 177 -7.30 -8.43 7.15
C VAL A 177 -8.21 -7.20 7.20
N THR A 178 -9.42 -7.32 6.64
CA THR A 178 -10.42 -6.25 6.58
C THR A 178 -10.85 -5.80 7.97
N LEU A 179 -11.05 -6.73 8.90
CA LEU A 179 -11.46 -6.42 10.26
C LEU A 179 -10.37 -5.62 10.99
N ILE A 180 -9.12 -6.09 10.94
CA ILE A 180 -7.99 -5.41 11.60
C ILE A 180 -7.77 -4.01 10.99
N ALA A 181 -7.70 -3.93 9.67
CA ALA A 181 -7.51 -2.66 8.96
C ALA A 181 -8.71 -1.71 9.18
N GLY A 182 -9.93 -2.24 9.15
CA GLY A 182 -11.17 -1.49 9.34
C GLY A 182 -11.28 -0.91 10.75
N ILE A 183 -11.01 -1.71 11.79
CA ILE A 183 -10.99 -1.23 13.19
C ILE A 183 -9.94 -0.12 13.34
N ALA A 184 -8.75 -0.32 12.81
CA ALA A 184 -7.69 0.69 12.89
C ALA A 184 -7.99 1.96 12.09
N ALA A 185 -8.72 1.85 10.98
CA ALA A 185 -9.20 2.97 10.18
C ALA A 185 -10.30 3.74 10.94
N LEU A 186 -11.29 3.05 11.51
CA LEU A 186 -12.36 3.67 12.29
C LEU A 186 -11.82 4.39 13.54
N ASN A 187 -10.82 3.81 14.21
CA ASN A 187 -10.17 4.40 15.38
C ASN A 187 -9.00 5.33 15.01
N SER A 188 -9.00 5.93 13.82
CA SER A 188 -7.92 6.84 13.42
C SER A 188 -7.96 8.15 14.19
N ASP A 189 -6.89 8.42 14.93
CA ASP A 189 -6.61 9.77 15.45
C ASP A 189 -6.11 10.65 14.30
N TRP A 190 -7.02 11.49 13.79
CA TRP A 190 -6.74 12.37 12.66
C TRP A 190 -5.79 13.51 13.04
N GLU A 191 -5.80 13.97 14.29
CA GLU A 191 -4.93 15.06 14.75
C GLU A 191 -3.50 14.57 14.85
N ALA A 192 -3.29 13.38 15.43
CA ALA A 192 -1.99 12.71 15.43
C ALA A 192 -1.49 12.46 14.00
N CYS A 193 -2.36 12.07 13.06
CA CYS A 193 -1.98 11.89 11.67
C CYS A 193 -1.49 13.19 11.00
N VAL A 194 -2.17 14.32 11.24
CA VAL A 194 -1.77 15.64 10.73
C VAL A 194 -0.45 16.07 11.36
N ALA A 195 -0.30 15.93 12.68
CA ALA A 195 0.94 16.25 13.38
C ALA A 195 2.13 15.43 12.85
N ALA A 196 1.94 14.12 12.67
CA ALA A 196 2.95 13.24 12.08
C ALA A 196 3.25 13.59 10.61
N ALA A 197 2.27 14.05 9.84
CA ALA A 197 2.50 14.52 8.47
C ALA A 197 3.33 15.82 8.46
N ALA A 198 3.00 16.78 9.33
CA ALA A 198 3.76 18.03 9.47
C ALA A 198 5.21 17.78 9.89
N ALA A 199 5.44 16.90 10.88
CA ALA A 199 6.77 16.51 11.33
C ALA A 199 7.61 15.89 10.20
N ARG A 200 7.01 15.02 9.38
CA ARG A 200 7.68 14.41 8.22
C ARG A 200 8.04 15.43 7.15
N SER A 201 7.14 16.37 6.84
CA SER A 201 7.42 17.44 5.89
C SER A 201 8.57 18.35 6.36
N ALA A 202 8.57 18.71 7.65
CA ALA A 202 9.64 19.52 8.24
C ALA A 202 11.00 18.80 8.23
N ALA A 203 11.02 17.51 8.56
CA ALA A 203 12.24 16.69 8.50
C ALA A 203 12.77 16.58 7.06
N LYS A 204 11.88 16.44 6.06
CA LYS A 204 12.26 16.40 4.65
C LYS A 204 12.86 17.72 4.17
N HIS A 205 12.29 18.86 4.57
CA HIS A 205 12.84 20.17 4.20
C HIS A 205 14.26 20.35 4.76
N LYS A 206 14.46 20.06 6.06
CA LYS A 206 15.79 20.10 6.69
C LYS A 206 16.81 19.19 5.99
N ALA A 207 16.40 17.99 5.56
CA ALA A 207 17.28 17.07 4.86
C ALA A 207 17.68 17.56 3.45
N VAL A 208 16.77 18.24 2.75
CA VAL A 208 17.03 18.83 1.43
C VAL A 208 17.95 20.05 1.54
N ASP A 209 17.78 20.86 2.58
CA ASP A 209 18.56 22.10 2.75
C ASP A 209 19.96 21.83 3.36
N ALA A 210 20.18 20.66 3.97
CA ALA A 210 21.43 20.31 4.65
C ALA A 210 22.70 20.36 3.75
N PRO A 211 22.69 19.88 2.49
CA PRO A 211 23.86 19.96 1.61
C PRO A 211 24.17 21.40 1.19
N ASP A 212 23.15 22.23 0.96
CA ASP A 212 23.32 23.62 0.54
C ASP A 212 23.75 24.51 1.71
N ALA A 213 23.22 24.27 2.91
CA ALA A 213 23.70 24.89 4.14
C ALA A 213 25.16 24.53 4.44
N LEU A 214 25.56 23.27 4.21
CA LEU A 214 26.95 22.83 4.36
C LEU A 214 27.88 23.47 3.31
N ARG A 215 27.41 23.64 2.07
CA ARG A 215 28.15 24.33 1.00
C ARG A 215 28.30 25.82 1.28
N ALA A 216 27.24 26.49 1.75
CA ALA A 216 27.28 27.89 2.16
C ALA A 216 28.26 28.10 3.33
N ALA A 217 28.19 27.27 4.38
CA ALA A 217 29.10 27.33 5.51
C ALA A 217 30.57 27.14 5.12
N LYS A 218 30.87 26.21 4.19
CA LYS A 218 32.23 26.04 3.64
C LYS A 218 32.70 27.24 2.82
N ALA A 219 31.81 27.87 2.05
CA ALA A 219 32.12 29.06 1.26
C ALA A 219 32.39 30.30 2.14
N ASP A 220 31.62 30.47 3.21
CA ASP A 220 31.82 31.55 4.18
C ASP A 220 33.11 31.37 4.98
N ALA A 221 33.42 30.14 5.41
CA ALA A 221 34.71 29.81 6.02
C ALA A 221 35.90 30.12 5.08
N ALA A 222 35.76 29.82 3.78
CA ALA A 222 36.79 30.14 2.79
C ALA A 222 36.96 31.66 2.55
N LYS A 223 35.87 32.45 2.61
CA LYS A 223 35.94 33.92 2.54
C LYS A 223 36.55 34.54 3.80
N GLY A 224 36.20 34.03 4.98
CA GLY A 224 36.78 34.46 6.26
C GLY A 224 38.30 34.25 6.31
N ALA A 225 38.77 33.09 5.81
CA ALA A 225 40.20 32.79 5.71
C ALA A 225 40.95 33.73 4.74
N ARG A 226 40.32 34.16 3.64
CA ARG A 226 40.90 35.13 2.70
C ARG A 226 40.96 36.57 3.26
N ASN A 227 39.95 36.99 4.01
CA ASN A 227 39.94 38.33 4.61
C ASN A 227 40.89 38.44 5.81
N GLY A 228 41.07 37.37 6.59
CA GLY A 228 42.04 37.33 7.69
C GLY A 228 43.51 37.34 7.24
N THR A 229 43.80 36.88 6.02
CA THR A 229 45.16 36.90 5.44
C THR A 229 45.52 38.23 4.77
N GLY A 230 44.53 39.10 4.48
CA GLY A 230 44.76 40.44 3.94
C GLY A 230 45.24 41.48 4.96
N VAL A 231 44.89 41.31 6.24
CA VAL A 231 45.25 42.25 7.32
C VAL A 231 46.73 42.14 7.74
N LEU A 232 47.37 40.98 7.52
CA LEU A 232 48.77 40.75 7.89
C LEU A 232 49.78 41.21 6.83
N ARG A 233 49.34 41.70 5.66
CA ARG A 233 50.23 42.11 4.56
C ARG A 233 50.41 43.63 4.43
N GLY A 234 49.80 44.42 5.31
CA GLY A 234 49.81 45.90 5.24
C GLY A 234 50.85 46.60 6.11
N GLY A 235 51.72 45.89 6.84
CA GLY A 235 52.57 46.51 7.86
C GLY A 235 53.96 45.93 7.96
N THR A 236 54.78 46.00 6.91
CA THR A 236 56.25 45.90 6.99
C THR A 236 56.90 46.24 5.64
N ALA A 237 57.09 47.53 5.33
CA ALA A 237 58.02 47.95 4.28
C ALA A 237 58.42 49.41 4.45
N ALA A 238 59.35 49.69 5.37
CA ALA A 238 60.23 50.86 5.33
C ALA A 238 61.37 50.70 6.35
N ALA A 239 62.41 49.95 5.99
CA ALA A 239 63.72 50.05 6.64
C ALA A 239 64.81 49.46 5.73
N SER A 240 65.51 50.31 4.98
CA SER A 240 66.92 50.07 4.65
C SER A 240 67.61 51.38 4.29
N GLU A 241 68.87 51.46 4.73
CA GLU A 241 69.94 52.38 4.33
C GLU A 241 70.21 53.61 5.23
N ASP A 242 71.03 53.37 6.25
CA ASP A 242 72.24 54.13 6.59
C ASP A 242 72.99 53.28 7.64
N GLY A 243 74.27 52.93 7.55
CA GLY A 243 75.42 53.65 7.01
C GLY A 243 76.48 53.65 8.12
N GLU A 244 77.05 52.49 8.45
CA GLU A 244 78.00 52.37 9.57
C GLU A 244 79.43 52.60 9.08
N ARG A 245 79.98 53.76 9.47
CA ARG A 245 81.38 54.15 9.38
C ARG A 245 81.92 54.30 10.80
N THR A 246 83.17 53.89 10.96
CA THR A 246 84.18 54.27 11.98
C THR A 246 84.46 53.38 13.20
N ALA A 247 85.77 53.07 13.26
CA ALA A 247 86.67 52.78 14.38
C ALA A 247 86.74 51.34 14.91
#